data_AF-A0A0B2UQT1-F1
#
_entry.id   AF-A0A0B2UQT1-F1
#
_cell.length_a   1.000
_cell.length_b   1.000
_cell.length_c   1.000
_cell.angle_alpha   90.00
_cell.angle_beta   90.00
_cell.angle_gamma   90.00
#
_symmetry.space_group_name_H-M   'P 1'
#
loop_
_entity.id
_entity.type
_entity.pdbx_description
1 polymer ?
#
loop_
_entity_poly.entity_id
_entity_poly.type
_entity_poly.pdbx_seq_one_letter_code
_entity_poly.pdbx_strand_id
1 'polypeptide(L)'
;MVDYAANGARCDVAMAELSIDVDVTSVFNWNVKQLFLYLVAEYSSPTNPVNQVVLWDKIVVRGDWSTIHEEHTIPKYYFMDDGTNLLDHPNVTLVLRWNVIPNAGYLALAQGDGQHIVKFPSTYYTGRF
;
A
#
# COMPACT_ATOMS: atom_id res chain seq x y z
N MET A 1 -13.34 17.38 -1.82
CA MET A 1 -12.67 16.70 -0.72
C MET A 1 -13.71 15.80 -0.08
N VAL A 2 -13.62 14.49 -0.28
CA VAL A 2 -14.62 13.56 0.25
C VAL A 2 -14.25 13.32 1.71
N ASP A 3 -15.18 13.64 2.61
CA ASP A 3 -14.99 13.51 4.05
C ASP A 3 -15.24 12.05 4.44
N TYR A 4 -14.15 11.29 4.58
CA TYR A 4 -14.19 9.91 5.06
C TYR A 4 -14.17 9.84 6.60
N ALA A 5 -14.10 10.97 7.31
CA ALA A 5 -14.06 10.98 8.76
C ALA A 5 -15.42 10.54 9.31
N ALA A 6 -15.41 9.46 10.10
CA ALA A 6 -16.58 9.02 10.82
C ALA A 6 -17.00 10.11 11.81
N ASN A 7 -18.16 10.73 11.59
CA ASN A 7 -18.94 11.45 12.59
C ASN A 7 -18.26 12.63 13.33
N GLY A 8 -17.27 13.29 12.72
CA GLY A 8 -16.55 14.42 13.34
C GLY A 8 -15.51 14.01 14.39
N ALA A 9 -15.14 12.73 14.44
CA ALA A 9 -14.02 12.25 15.23
C ALA A 9 -12.68 12.71 14.64
N ARG A 10 -11.65 12.83 15.49
CA ARG A 10 -10.28 13.11 15.02
C ARG A 10 -9.71 11.86 14.35
N CYS A 11 -9.14 12.06 13.16
CA CYS A 11 -8.50 11.02 12.37
C CYS A 11 -7.05 11.45 12.06
N ASP A 12 -6.12 10.49 12.09
CA ASP A 12 -4.74 10.70 11.66
C ASP A 12 -4.63 10.55 10.14
N VAL A 13 -3.84 11.42 9.52
CA VAL A 13 -3.44 11.29 8.11
C VAL A 13 -1.93 11.30 8.04
N ALA A 14 -1.37 10.30 7.38
CA ALA A 14 0.04 10.20 7.09
C ALA A 14 0.29 10.49 5.62
N MET A 15 1.31 11.30 5.38
CA MET A 15 1.87 11.50 4.06
C MET A 15 3.24 10.84 4.02
N ALA A 16 3.50 10.11 2.96
CA ALA A 16 4.78 9.47 2.72
C ALA A 16 5.20 9.77 1.29
N GLU A 17 6.50 9.76 1.07
CA GLU A 17 7.06 9.64 -0.27
C GLU A 17 7.53 8.19 -0.42
N LEU A 18 7.14 7.57 -1.53
CA LEU A 18 7.36 6.15 -1.78
C LEU A 18 8.38 5.99 -2.90
N SER A 19 9.24 4.97 -2.75
CA SER A 19 10.03 4.43 -3.84
C SER A 19 9.76 2.93 -3.93
N ILE A 20 9.41 2.45 -5.13
CA ILE A 20 8.97 1.08 -5.39
C ILE A 20 9.88 0.51 -6.48
N ASP A 21 10.65 -0.51 -6.09
CA ASP A 21 11.50 -1.28 -6.99
C ASP A 21 11.12 -2.76 -6.87
N VAL A 22 10.62 -3.35 -7.96
CA VAL A 22 10.21 -4.75 -7.99
C VAL A 22 10.34 -5.32 -9.40
N ASP A 23 10.86 -6.55 -9.48
CA ASP A 23 10.82 -7.37 -10.69
C ASP A 23 9.76 -8.47 -10.57
N VAL A 24 8.68 -8.36 -11.35
CA VAL A 24 7.60 -9.36 -11.40
C VAL A 24 7.64 -10.21 -12.67
N THR A 25 8.74 -10.18 -13.42
CA THR A 25 8.90 -10.94 -14.68
C THR A 25 8.65 -12.44 -14.48
N SER A 26 9.16 -13.00 -13.38
CA SER A 26 9.02 -14.43 -13.06
C SER A 26 7.59 -14.88 -12.78
N VAL A 27 6.67 -13.95 -12.49
CA VAL A 27 5.26 -14.24 -12.23
C VAL A 27 4.51 -14.50 -13.54
N PHE A 28 4.95 -13.89 -14.65
CA PHE A 28 4.29 -14.03 -15.94
C PHE A 28 4.58 -15.38 -16.58
N ASN A 29 3.52 -16.05 -17.03
CA ASN A 29 3.57 -17.22 -17.90
C ASN A 29 2.51 -17.09 -19.01
N TRP A 30 2.37 -18.13 -19.85
CA TRP A 30 1.44 -18.12 -20.97
C TRP A 30 -0.03 -17.87 -20.57
N ASN A 31 -0.42 -18.17 -19.33
CA ASN A 31 -1.78 -17.95 -18.87
C ASN A 31 -1.96 -16.62 -18.13
N VAL A 32 -0.90 -15.94 -17.66
CA VAL A 32 -1.05 -14.67 -16.95
C VAL A 32 -1.32 -13.54 -17.95
N LYS A 33 -2.48 -12.87 -17.81
CA LYS A 33 -2.86 -11.73 -18.65
C LYS A 33 -2.30 -10.43 -18.08
N GLN A 34 -2.50 -10.22 -16.78
CA GLN A 34 -2.07 -9.02 -16.08
C GLN A 34 -1.90 -9.29 -14.59
N LEU A 35 -1.15 -8.43 -13.93
CA LEU A 35 -1.03 -8.35 -12.49
C LEU A 35 -1.67 -7.05 -12.02
N PHE A 36 -2.42 -7.10 -10.92
CA PHE A 36 -2.83 -5.91 -10.19
C PHE A 36 -1.98 -5.84 -8.92
N LEU A 37 -0.93 -5.02 -8.96
CA LEU A 37 -0.02 -4.79 -7.83
C LEU A 37 -0.56 -3.67 -6.95
N TYR A 38 -0.34 -3.79 -5.65
CA TYR A 38 -0.71 -2.76 -4.70
C TYR A 38 0.17 -2.81 -3.45
N LEU A 39 0.60 -1.64 -2.99
CA LEU A 39 1.35 -1.45 -1.76
C LEU A 39 0.37 -1.21 -0.62
N VAL A 40 0.47 -2.01 0.44
CA VAL A 40 -0.40 -1.94 1.61
C VAL A 40 0.43 -1.54 2.83
N ALA A 41 -0.08 -0.59 3.61
CA ALA A 41 0.36 -0.37 4.98
C ALA A 41 -0.47 -1.23 5.93
N GLU A 42 0.20 -2.10 6.68
CA GLU A 42 -0.37 -2.98 7.69
C GLU A 42 0.07 -2.56 9.09
N TYR A 43 -0.90 -2.40 9.98
CA TYR A 43 -0.64 -2.03 11.38
C TYR A 43 -1.81 -2.46 12.26
N SER A 44 -1.60 -2.44 13.58
CA SER A 44 -2.59 -2.83 14.57
C SER A 44 -2.96 -1.64 15.44
N SER A 45 -4.23 -1.43 15.72
CA SER A 45 -4.70 -0.47 16.72
C SER A 45 -5.28 -1.20 17.93
N PRO A 46 -5.50 -0.53 19.08
CA PRO A 46 -6.14 -1.14 20.24
C PRO A 46 -7.53 -1.71 19.95
N THR A 47 -8.25 -1.13 18.99
CA THR A 47 -9.61 -1.53 18.60
C THR A 47 -9.65 -2.51 17.43
N ASN A 48 -8.64 -2.51 16.56
CA ASN A 48 -8.56 -3.39 15.41
C ASN A 48 -7.17 -4.05 15.29
N PRO A 49 -7.06 -5.38 15.46
CA PRO A 49 -5.77 -6.07 15.38
C PRO A 49 -5.16 -6.04 13.97
N VAL A 50 -5.96 -5.81 12.92
CA VAL A 50 -5.50 -5.79 11.53
C VAL A 50 -6.12 -4.61 10.77
N ASN A 51 -5.33 -3.55 10.58
CA ASN A 51 -5.64 -2.46 9.66
C ASN A 51 -4.80 -2.61 8.40
N GLN A 52 -5.43 -2.45 7.23
CA GLN A 52 -4.80 -2.56 5.92
C GLN A 52 -5.24 -1.38 5.05
N VAL A 53 -4.30 -0.51 4.70
CA VAL A 53 -4.56 0.66 3.84
C VAL A 53 -3.72 0.55 2.58
N VAL A 54 -4.38 0.55 1.41
CA VAL A 54 -3.68 0.59 0.13
C VAL A 54 -3.17 2.00 -0.09
N LEU A 55 -1.87 2.16 -0.36
CA LEU A 55 -1.22 3.46 -0.59
C LEU A 55 -1.03 3.73 -2.09
N TRP A 56 -0.74 2.69 -2.84
CA TRP A 56 -0.38 2.75 -4.25
C TRP A 56 -0.81 1.46 -4.93
N ASP A 57 -1.10 1.53 -6.22
CA ASP A 57 -1.44 0.39 -7.07
C ASP A 57 -0.88 0.55 -8.47
N LYS A 58 -0.70 -0.55 -9.20
CA LYS A 58 -0.36 -0.52 -10.63
C LYS A 58 -0.83 -1.80 -11.31
N ILE A 59 -1.37 -1.63 -12.52
CA ILE A 59 -1.65 -2.76 -13.41
C ILE A 59 -0.44 -2.96 -14.31
N VAL A 60 0.10 -4.18 -14.32
CA VAL A 60 1.15 -4.59 -15.28
C VAL A 60 0.55 -5.64 -16.20
N VAL A 61 0.53 -5.37 -17.50
CA VAL A 61 -0.01 -6.30 -18.49
C VAL A 61 1.12 -7.14 -19.06
N ARG A 62 0.86 -8.41 -19.38
CA ARG A 62 1.83 -9.27 -20.04
C ARG A 62 2.25 -8.65 -21.38
N GLY A 63 3.56 -8.53 -21.59
CA GLY A 63 4.15 -7.93 -22.79
C GLY A 63 4.63 -6.50 -22.57
N ASP A 64 4.24 -5.86 -21.47
CA ASP A 64 4.81 -4.59 -21.02
C ASP A 64 6.09 -4.81 -20.20
N TRP A 65 6.71 -3.71 -19.76
CA TRP A 65 7.79 -3.72 -18.79
C TRP A 65 7.34 -4.33 -17.46
N SER A 66 7.87 -5.50 -17.12
CA SER A 66 7.59 -6.27 -15.91
C SER A 66 8.52 -5.97 -14.73
N THR A 67 9.45 -5.04 -14.91
CA THR A 67 10.27 -4.45 -13.84
C THR A 67 9.74 -3.05 -13.57
N ILE A 68 9.33 -2.79 -12.33
CA ILE A 68 8.80 -1.49 -11.89
C ILE A 68 9.88 -0.79 -11.10
N HIS A 69 10.18 0.45 -11.49
CA HIS A 69 11.10 1.33 -10.79
C HIS A 69 10.48 2.73 -10.74
N GLU A 70 9.83 3.05 -9.63
CA GLU A 70 9.20 4.35 -9.36
C GLU A 70 9.89 4.99 -8.16
N GLU A 71 10.39 6.20 -8.32
CA GLU A 71 11.04 6.97 -7.26
C GLU A 71 10.23 8.23 -6.95
N HIS A 72 10.26 8.66 -5.70
CA HIS A 72 9.62 9.88 -5.21
C HIS A 72 8.12 9.98 -5.57
N THR A 73 7.40 8.86 -5.53
CA THR A 73 5.96 8.84 -5.85
C THR A 73 5.13 9.11 -4.60
N ILE A 74 4.09 9.92 -4.75
CA ILE A 74 3.14 10.20 -3.68
C ILE A 74 2.08 9.08 -3.68
N PRO A 75 1.65 8.58 -2.50
CA PRO A 75 0.53 7.66 -2.40
C PRO A 75 -0.68 8.15 -3.20
N LYS A 76 -1.25 7.25 -4.00
CA LYS A 76 -2.50 7.51 -4.74
C LYS A 76 -3.69 7.66 -3.80
N TYR A 77 -3.63 6.95 -2.67
CA TYR A 77 -4.65 6.99 -1.64
C TYR A 77 -4.02 7.48 -0.34
N TYR A 78 -4.72 8.38 0.35
CA TYR A 78 -4.26 8.89 1.64
C TYR A 78 -4.16 7.75 2.64
N PHE A 79 -3.05 7.71 3.37
CA PHE A 79 -2.94 6.86 4.52
C PHE A 79 -3.70 7.52 5.67
N MET A 80 -4.97 7.18 5.79
CA MET A 80 -5.86 7.68 6.84
C MET A 80 -6.16 6.56 7.84
N ASP A 81 -5.97 6.85 9.13
CA ASP A 81 -6.48 6.06 10.23
C ASP A 81 -7.79 6.69 10.71
N ASP A 82 -8.81 5.88 10.99
CA ASP A 82 -10.09 6.37 11.48
C ASP A 82 -10.03 6.89 12.93
N GLY A 83 -8.92 6.65 13.64
CA GLY A 83 -8.61 7.17 14.96
C GLY A 83 -7.32 8.00 15.00
N THR A 84 -6.67 8.00 16.18
CA THR A 84 -5.41 8.71 16.44
C THR A 84 -4.29 7.73 16.80
N ASN A 85 -4.24 6.61 16.07
CA ASN A 85 -3.40 5.46 16.42
C ASN A 85 -2.04 5.44 15.69
N LEU A 86 -1.76 6.42 14.81
CA LEU A 86 -0.53 6.42 14.02
C LEU A 86 0.64 7.09 14.73
N LEU A 87 0.38 8.03 15.65
CA LEU A 87 1.43 8.71 16.39
C LEU A 87 2.24 7.72 17.25
N ASP A 88 3.57 7.81 17.19
CA ASP A 88 4.50 6.92 17.90
C ASP A 88 4.28 5.42 17.60
N HIS A 89 3.62 5.10 16.48
CA HIS A 89 3.30 3.72 16.16
C HIS A 89 4.59 2.92 15.88
N PRO A 90 4.85 1.82 16.62
CA PRO A 90 6.15 1.15 16.62
C PRO A 90 6.39 0.29 15.38
N ASN A 91 5.33 -0.10 14.67
CA ASN A 91 5.41 -1.00 13.53
C ASN A 91 4.28 -0.77 12.52
N VAL A 92 4.52 0.05 11.50
CA VAL A 92 3.71 0.02 10.29
C VAL A 92 4.48 -0.74 9.22
N THR A 93 3.99 -1.90 8.82
CA THR A 93 4.63 -2.74 7.81
C THR A 93 4.09 -2.43 6.42
N LEU A 94 4.96 -2.02 5.51
CA LEU A 94 4.65 -1.87 4.10
C LEU A 94 4.89 -3.20 3.39
N VAL A 95 3.85 -3.72 2.73
CA VAL A 95 3.87 -4.99 1.99
C VAL A 95 3.38 -4.78 0.58
N LEU A 96 4.16 -5.21 -0.41
CA LEU A 96 3.73 -5.23 -1.81
C LEU A 96 3.03 -6.55 -2.11
N ARG A 97 1.78 -6.47 -2.55
CA ARG A 97 0.95 -7.62 -2.92
C ARG A 97 0.46 -7.50 -4.36
N TRP A 98 0.03 -8.60 -4.94
CA TRP A 98 -0.60 -8.57 -6.25
C TRP A 98 -1.62 -9.69 -6.48
N ASN A 99 -2.61 -9.37 -7.31
CA ASN A 99 -3.53 -10.35 -7.87
C ASN A 99 -3.01 -10.80 -9.23
N VAL A 100 -2.87 -12.11 -9.41
CA VAL A 100 -2.55 -12.73 -10.70
C VAL A 100 -3.84 -12.97 -11.46
N ILE A 101 -4.03 -12.24 -12.56
CA ILE A 101 -5.23 -12.31 -13.39
C ILE A 101 -4.91 -13.15 -14.62
N PRO A 102 -5.50 -14.35 -14.77
CA PRO A 102 -5.23 -15.20 -15.92
C PRO A 102 -6.05 -14.79 -17.15
N ASN A 103 -5.68 -15.34 -18.31
CA ASN A 103 -6.52 -15.32 -19.51
C ASN A 103 -7.74 -16.23 -19.32
N ALA A 104 -7.55 -17.37 -18.65
CA ALA A 104 -8.63 -18.27 -18.25
C ALA A 104 -8.32 -18.96 -16.91
N GLY A 105 -9.35 -19.16 -16.08
CA GLY A 105 -9.25 -19.84 -14.78
C GLY A 105 -9.35 -18.89 -13.58
N TYR A 106 -8.75 -19.30 -12.47
CA TYR A 106 -8.90 -18.63 -11.17
C TYR A 106 -7.97 -17.44 -10.97
N LEU A 107 -8.46 -16.44 -10.24
CA LEU A 107 -7.66 -15.37 -9.69
C LEU A 107 -6.82 -15.92 -8.53
N ALA A 108 -5.51 -15.68 -8.55
CA ALA A 108 -4.62 -16.03 -7.46
C ALA A 108 -4.10 -14.77 -6.75
N LEU A 109 -3.97 -14.84 -5.42
CA LEU A 109 -3.36 -13.80 -4.60
C LEU A 109 -1.91 -14.19 -4.34
N ALA A 110 -0.99 -13.26 -4.52
CA ALA A 110 0.42 -13.45 -4.24
C ALA A 110 1.01 -12.18 -3.61
N GLN A 111 2.19 -12.31 -3.02
CA GLN A 111 2.91 -11.20 -2.41
C GLN A 111 4.41 -11.33 -2.64
N GLY A 112 5.12 -10.21 -2.54
CA GLY A 112 6.58 -10.20 -2.58
C GLY A 112 7.18 -10.78 -1.31
N ASP A 113 8.40 -11.29 -1.42
CA ASP A 113 9.15 -11.78 -0.26
C ASP A 113 9.60 -10.64 0.67
N GLY A 114 9.68 -9.41 0.14
CA GLY A 114 10.12 -8.22 0.86
C GLY A 114 9.00 -7.48 1.61
N GLN A 115 9.33 -6.96 2.78
CA GLN A 115 8.50 -6.04 3.55
C GLN A 115 9.38 -4.95 4.16
N HIS A 116 8.81 -3.76 4.40
CA HIS A 116 9.53 -2.65 5.02
C HIS A 116 8.78 -2.15 6.26
N ILE A 117 9.45 -2.15 7.41
CA ILE A 117 8.85 -1.69 8.67
C ILE A 117 9.20 -0.22 8.87
N VAL A 118 8.16 0.60 9.01
CA VAL A 118 8.25 2.04 9.27
C VAL A 118 7.81 2.31 10.70
N LYS A 119 8.64 3.06 11.43
CA LYS A 119 8.28 3.62 12.74
C LYS A 119 7.74 5.02 12.52
N PHE A 120 6.59 5.30 13.12
CA PHE A 120 5.96 6.60 13.00
C PHE A 120 6.52 7.60 14.02
N PRO A 121 6.52 8.90 13.69
CA PRO A 121 7.04 9.93 14.58
C PRO A 121 6.15 10.11 15.81
N SER A 122 6.76 10.56 16.91
CA SER A 122 6.06 10.84 18.16
C SER A 122 5.34 12.20 18.19
N THR A 123 5.47 13.00 17.13
CA THR A 123 4.85 14.34 17.02
C THR A 123 4.23 14.55 15.64
N TYR A 124 3.07 15.20 15.61
CA TYR A 124 2.43 15.62 14.37
C TYR A 124 3.23 16.70 13.64
N TYR A 125 3.11 16.70 12.31
CA TYR A 125 3.61 17.80 11.50
C TYR A 125 2.76 19.05 11.73
N THR A 126 3.39 20.18 12.08
CA THR A 126 2.71 21.46 12.38
C THR A 126 2.92 22.52 11.31
N GLY A 127 3.52 22.18 10.16
CA GLY A 127 3.71 23.12 9.06
C GLY A 127 2.42 23.36 8.27
N ARG A 128 2.38 24.47 7.51
CA ARG A 128 1.32 24.69 6.51
C ARG A 128 1.67 23.93 5.23
N PHE A 129 0.67 23.29 4.63
CA PHE A 129 0.71 22.75 3.27
C PHE A 129 0.46 23.87 2.26
#